data_AF-A0A7R7ZXG3-F1
#
_entry.id   AF-A0A7R7ZXG3-F1
#
_cell.length_a   1.000
_cell.length_b   1.000
_cell.length_c   1.000
_cell.angle_alpha   90.00
_cell.angle_beta   90.00
_cell.angle_gamma   90.00
#
_symmetry.space_group_name_H-M   'P 1'
#
loop_
_entity.id
_entity.type
_entity.pdbx_description
1 polymer ?
#
loop_
_entity_poly.entity_id
_entity_poly.type
_entity_poly.pdbx_seq_one_letter_code
_entity_poly.pdbx_strand_id
1 'polypeptide(L)'
;MEDQLVVPEALPAGAYTHLNFAFAYINPDTFEVAPMSESDMGLYSRFTGLKEDNTGLETWISIGGWSMNDADQPTATTFSDLAASTSAQKAFFKSLLSFMTTYGFDGVGIDWEYPVASERSGKAADLKNYPTFLQNLKTALGSTGHNYGLSITVPSSYWYMQNFDIVAIEKTIDWFNVMTYDLHGTWDSTDPYIGPYVYAHTNLTEIDQTMDLFWRDSISPSKVNLGLGFYGEASLLLIRRVQQLAAHSAVAAIQVTARHPLEL
;
A
#
# COMPACT_ATOMS: atom_id res chain seq x y z
N MET A 1 4.19 16.67 -23.32
CA MET A 1 3.06 16.81 -22.38
C MET A 1 3.60 17.65 -21.25
N GLU A 2 2.95 18.77 -20.92
CA GLU A 2 3.23 19.42 -19.64
C GLU A 2 2.86 18.43 -18.54
N ASP A 3 3.78 18.14 -17.63
CA ASP A 3 3.48 17.40 -16.41
C ASP A 3 2.43 18.23 -15.64
N GLN A 4 1.17 17.84 -15.77
CA GLN A 4 0.14 18.39 -14.91
C GLN A 4 0.42 17.87 -13.50
N LEU A 5 0.97 18.74 -12.67
CA LEU A 5 1.10 18.48 -11.24
C LEU A 5 -0.30 18.22 -10.69
N VAL A 6 -0.58 16.97 -10.31
CA VAL A 6 -1.83 16.61 -9.64
C VAL A 6 -1.70 17.09 -8.20
N VAL A 7 -2.35 18.21 -7.88
CA VAL A 7 -2.44 18.74 -6.51
C VAL A 7 -3.68 18.19 -5.80
N PRO A 8 -3.72 18.16 -4.46
CA PRO A 8 -4.86 17.59 -3.72
C PRO A 8 -6.22 18.13 -4.14
N GLU A 9 -6.33 19.44 -4.38
CA GLU A 9 -7.57 20.12 -4.73
C GLU A 9 -8.06 19.83 -6.16
N ALA A 10 -7.25 19.14 -6.98
CA ALA A 10 -7.69 18.64 -8.28
C ALA A 10 -8.54 17.35 -8.16
N LEU A 11 -8.58 16.71 -6.98
CA LEU A 11 -9.36 15.50 -6.77
C LEU A 11 -10.87 15.83 -6.73
N PRO A 12 -11.72 15.05 -7.42
CA PRO A 12 -13.16 15.31 -7.48
C PRO A 12 -13.83 15.07 -6.12
N ALA A 13 -14.48 16.11 -5.58
CA ALA A 13 -15.26 16.02 -4.35
C ALA A 13 -16.46 15.06 -4.51
N GLY A 14 -16.75 14.28 -3.46
CA GLY A 14 -17.87 13.33 -3.43
C GLY A 14 -17.68 12.05 -4.25
N ALA A 15 -16.57 11.89 -4.97
CA ALA A 15 -16.29 10.68 -5.75
C ALA A 15 -15.77 9.51 -4.88
N TYR A 16 -15.15 9.81 -3.74
CA TYR A 16 -14.41 8.86 -2.92
C TYR A 16 -14.81 8.95 -1.45
N THR A 17 -14.81 7.80 -0.76
CA THR A 17 -15.05 7.72 0.69
C THR A 17 -13.76 7.76 1.50
N HIS A 18 -12.66 7.23 0.94
CA HIS A 18 -11.34 7.21 1.55
C HIS A 18 -10.32 7.65 0.50
N LEU A 19 -9.34 8.45 0.91
CA LEU A 19 -8.18 8.81 0.11
C LEU A 19 -6.90 8.48 0.88
N ASN A 20 -5.97 7.78 0.24
CA ASN A 20 -4.66 7.47 0.80
C ASN A 20 -3.60 8.40 0.20
N PHE A 21 -2.86 9.11 1.04
CA PHE A 21 -1.66 9.83 0.62
C PHE A 21 -0.51 8.82 0.48
N ALA A 22 0.01 8.66 -0.73
CA ALA A 22 1.10 7.77 -1.06
C ALA A 22 2.34 8.62 -1.42
N PHE A 23 3.44 8.59 -0.68
CA PHE A 23 3.70 7.81 0.55
C PHE A 23 4.43 8.67 1.59
N ALA A 24 4.45 8.19 2.83
CA ALA A 24 5.53 8.46 3.76
C ALA A 24 6.37 7.18 3.94
N TYR A 25 7.59 7.31 4.44
CA TYR A 25 8.49 6.17 4.67
C TYR A 25 8.92 6.09 6.14
N ILE A 26 9.62 5.00 6.49
CA ILE A 26 10.20 4.81 7.82
C ILE A 26 11.71 5.05 7.72
N ASN A 27 12.21 6.00 8.49
CA ASN A 27 13.65 6.23 8.58
C ASN A 27 14.35 4.95 9.12
N PRO A 28 15.35 4.40 8.42
CA PRO A 28 15.95 3.11 8.77
C PRO A 28 16.77 3.14 10.07
N ASP A 29 17.24 4.32 10.50
CA ASP A 29 18.05 4.47 11.71
C ASP A 29 17.20 4.73 12.95
N THR A 30 16.16 5.57 12.81
CA THR A 30 15.34 6.03 13.94
C THR A 30 14.01 5.29 14.07
N PHE A 31 13.56 4.61 13.01
CA PHE A 31 12.21 4.06 12.86
C PHE A 31 11.08 5.10 12.95
N GLU A 32 11.40 6.38 12.80
CA GLU A 32 10.40 7.44 12.77
C GLU A 32 9.80 7.58 11.37
N VAL A 33 8.53 8.00 11.31
CA VAL A 33 7.86 8.34 10.05
C VAL A 33 8.49 9.61 9.48
N ALA A 34 8.81 9.57 8.19
CA ALA A 34 9.40 10.68 7.47
C ALA A 34 8.72 10.88 6.10
N PRO A 35 8.62 12.12 5.60
CA PRO A 35 8.07 12.40 4.28
C PRO A 35 9.01 11.91 3.19
N MET A 36 8.49 11.38 2.08
CA MET A 36 9.32 10.93 0.94
C MET A 36 10.19 12.07 0.38
N SER A 37 9.68 13.30 0.42
CA SER A 37 10.40 14.51 0.08
C SER A 37 9.96 15.69 0.96
N GLU A 38 10.83 16.70 1.12
CA GLU A 38 10.45 17.94 1.84
C GLU A 38 9.24 18.65 1.21
N SER A 39 9.07 18.52 -0.11
CA SER A 39 7.92 19.08 -0.83
C SER A 39 6.58 18.48 -0.42
N ASP A 40 6.55 17.23 0.06
CA ASP A 40 5.30 16.56 0.46
C ASP A 40 4.71 17.16 1.74
N MET A 41 5.54 17.76 2.59
CA MET A 41 5.10 18.35 3.85
C MET A 41 4.02 19.42 3.65
N GLY A 42 4.13 20.21 2.57
CA GLY A 42 3.13 21.21 2.22
C GLY A 42 1.83 20.64 1.64
N LEU A 43 1.83 19.37 1.24
CA LEU A 43 0.67 18.70 0.65
C LEU A 43 -0.20 18.00 1.69
N TYR A 44 0.37 17.52 2.81
CA TYR A 44 -0.38 16.73 3.79
C TYR A 44 -1.60 17.47 4.36
N SER A 45 -1.43 18.69 4.87
CA SER A 45 -2.57 19.46 5.41
C SER A 45 -3.57 19.88 4.34
N ARG A 46 -3.11 20.10 3.10
CA ARG A 46 -4.01 20.39 1.96
C ARG A 46 -4.84 19.17 1.60
N PHE A 47 -4.21 18.00 1.61
CA PHE A 47 -4.84 16.72 1.35
C PHE A 47 -5.88 16.35 2.41
N THR A 48 -5.52 16.45 3.70
CA THR A 48 -6.48 16.19 4.79
C THR A 48 -7.57 17.26 4.86
N GLY A 49 -7.26 18.49 4.41
CA GLY A 49 -8.21 19.59 4.26
C GLY A 49 -9.33 19.34 3.24
N LEU A 50 -9.17 18.38 2.30
CA LEU A 50 -10.23 18.00 1.36
C LEU A 50 -11.53 17.54 2.06
N LYS A 51 -11.44 17.15 3.33
CA LYS A 51 -12.60 16.81 4.17
C LYS A 51 -13.53 17.99 4.43
N GLU A 52 -13.05 19.23 4.33
CA GLU A 52 -13.87 20.43 4.52
C GLU A 52 -15.00 20.52 3.48
N ASP A 53 -14.71 20.11 2.24
CA ASP A 53 -15.64 20.15 1.11
C ASP A 53 -16.27 18.78 0.79
N ASN A 54 -15.85 17.71 1.48
CA ASN A 54 -16.32 16.34 1.25
C ASN A 54 -16.74 15.67 2.56
N THR A 55 -18.00 15.89 2.96
CA THR A 55 -18.54 15.37 4.22
C THR A 55 -18.48 13.84 4.25
N GLY A 56 -17.82 13.29 5.27
CA GLY A 56 -17.67 11.85 5.45
C GLY A 56 -16.46 11.25 4.72
N LEU A 57 -15.66 12.05 4.02
CA LEU A 57 -14.36 11.63 3.51
C LEU A 57 -13.41 11.33 4.67
N GLU A 58 -12.72 10.19 4.58
CA GLU A 58 -11.56 9.88 5.39
C GLU A 58 -10.26 10.04 4.59
N THR A 59 -9.24 10.59 5.22
CA THR A 59 -7.93 10.82 4.62
C THR A 59 -6.86 10.06 5.40
N TRP A 60 -6.13 9.20 4.72
CA TRP A 60 -5.22 8.23 5.32
C TRP A 60 -3.80 8.43 4.80
N ILE A 61 -2.79 8.05 5.59
CA ILE A 61 -1.39 8.05 5.15
C ILE A 61 -0.95 6.61 4.86
N SER A 62 -0.41 6.36 3.68
CA SER A 62 0.23 5.08 3.36
C SER A 62 1.71 5.14 3.69
N ILE A 63 2.19 4.14 4.45
CA ILE A 63 3.60 3.98 4.82
C ILE A 63 4.21 2.84 4.01
N GLY A 64 5.25 3.14 3.22
CA GLY A 64 5.98 2.13 2.46
C GLY A 64 5.92 2.33 0.95
N GLY A 65 5.42 1.32 0.26
CA GLY A 65 5.41 1.21 -1.20
C GLY A 65 6.65 0.52 -1.76
N TRP A 66 6.55 0.07 -3.01
CA TRP A 66 7.52 -0.77 -3.69
C TRP A 66 9.00 -0.46 -3.39
N SER A 67 9.47 0.76 -3.62
CA SER A 67 10.91 1.06 -3.52
C SER A 67 11.48 1.03 -2.11
N MET A 68 10.66 1.01 -1.06
CA MET A 68 11.16 0.99 0.31
C MET A 68 11.90 -0.33 0.65
N ASN A 69 11.58 -1.41 -0.05
CA ASN A 69 12.14 -2.75 0.17
C ASN A 69 13.27 -3.13 -0.80
N ASP A 70 13.58 -2.26 -1.76
CA ASP A 70 14.60 -2.50 -2.77
C ASP A 70 15.97 -2.73 -2.11
N ALA A 71 16.67 -3.78 -2.54
CA ALA A 71 17.89 -4.26 -1.88
C ALA A 71 19.06 -3.26 -1.93
N ASP A 72 19.02 -2.28 -2.83
CA ASP A 72 20.01 -1.22 -2.96
C ASP A 72 19.67 0.04 -2.15
N GLN A 73 18.51 0.07 -1.48
CA GLN A 73 18.08 1.21 -0.66
C GLN A 73 18.50 1.04 0.81
N PRO A 74 18.81 2.13 1.53
CA PRO A 74 19.05 2.09 2.98
C PRO A 74 17.89 1.51 3.78
N THR A 75 16.68 1.56 3.20
CA THR A 75 15.45 1.12 3.84
C THR A 75 15.16 -0.38 3.67
N ALA A 76 15.98 -1.11 2.91
CA ALA A 76 15.71 -2.48 2.46
C ALA A 76 15.09 -3.40 3.54
N THR A 77 15.69 -3.46 4.73
CA THR A 77 15.23 -4.35 5.83
C THR A 77 14.34 -3.68 6.86
N THR A 78 14.00 -2.39 6.69
CA THR A 78 13.39 -1.55 7.73
C THR A 78 12.07 -2.13 8.24
N PHE A 79 11.21 -2.63 7.36
CA PHE A 79 9.95 -3.25 7.79
C PHE A 79 10.18 -4.53 8.62
N SER A 80 11.11 -5.39 8.18
CA SER A 80 11.43 -6.62 8.90
C SER A 80 12.05 -6.32 10.27
N ASP A 81 12.95 -5.34 10.33
CA ASP A 81 13.60 -4.91 11.57
C ASP A 81 12.61 -4.23 12.53
N LEU A 82 11.70 -3.41 11.99
CA LEU A 82 10.60 -2.80 12.74
C LEU A 82 9.68 -3.86 13.33
N ALA A 83 9.19 -4.79 12.52
CA ALA A 83 8.24 -5.82 12.96
C ALA A 83 8.86 -6.74 14.04
N ALA A 84 10.17 -6.98 13.99
CA ALA A 84 10.90 -7.83 14.94
C ALA A 84 11.27 -7.14 16.27
N SER A 85 11.15 -5.82 16.39
CA SER A 85 11.76 -5.07 17.49
C SER A 85 10.77 -4.19 18.27
N THR A 86 10.56 -4.51 19.55
CA THR A 86 9.70 -3.71 20.44
C THR A 86 10.15 -2.26 20.59
N SER A 87 11.47 -1.98 20.58
CA SER A 87 11.96 -0.60 20.67
C SER A 87 11.73 0.17 19.38
N ALA A 88 11.93 -0.46 18.22
CA ALA A 88 11.63 0.13 16.92
C ALA A 88 10.13 0.43 16.79
N GLN A 89 9.26 -0.52 17.18
CA GLN A 89 7.81 -0.34 17.21
C GLN A 89 7.40 0.86 18.06
N LYS A 90 7.98 1.04 19.24
CA LYS A 90 7.69 2.20 20.10
C LYS A 90 8.08 3.52 19.45
N ALA A 91 9.23 3.59 18.78
CA ALA A 91 9.67 4.78 18.06
C ALA A 91 8.72 5.10 16.90
N PHE A 92 8.42 4.08 16.09
CA PHE A 92 7.48 4.19 14.97
C PHE A 92 6.09 4.61 15.41
N PHE A 93 5.47 3.94 16.39
CA PHE A 93 4.12 4.28 16.84
C PHE A 93 4.03 5.70 17.39
N LYS A 94 5.03 6.13 18.17
CA LYS A 94 5.07 7.50 18.70
C LYS A 94 5.17 8.52 17.56
N SER A 95 6.07 8.29 16.62
CA SER A 95 6.28 9.19 15.48
C SER A 95 5.05 9.23 14.56
N LEU A 96 4.48 8.08 14.22
CA LEU A 96 3.28 7.96 13.40
C LEU A 96 2.09 8.68 14.02
N LEU A 97 1.82 8.48 15.31
CA LEU A 97 0.73 9.18 15.99
C LEU A 97 0.94 10.70 15.98
N SER A 98 2.18 11.15 16.18
CA SER A 98 2.53 12.56 16.08
C SER A 98 2.29 13.09 14.67
N PHE A 99 2.72 12.36 13.64
CA PHE A 99 2.55 12.72 12.23
C PHE A 99 1.07 12.82 11.86
N MET A 100 0.28 11.79 12.17
CA MET A 100 -1.15 11.75 11.88
C MET A 100 -1.91 12.87 12.59
N THR A 101 -1.61 13.12 13.86
CA THR A 101 -2.24 14.19 14.64
C THR A 101 -1.85 15.58 14.11
N THR A 102 -0.59 15.75 13.70
CA THR A 102 -0.09 17.04 13.16
C THR A 102 -0.77 17.40 11.86
N TYR A 103 -0.96 16.43 10.97
CA TYR A 103 -1.51 16.68 9.63
C TYR A 103 -3.01 16.38 9.51
N GLY A 104 -3.65 15.79 10.52
CA GLY A 104 -5.09 15.55 10.55
C GLY A 104 -5.56 14.32 9.76
N PHE A 105 -4.74 13.28 9.70
CA PHE A 105 -5.10 11.99 9.08
C PHE A 105 -6.05 11.18 9.96
N ASP A 106 -6.93 10.38 9.35
CA ASP A 106 -7.95 9.55 10.00
C ASP A 106 -7.54 8.08 10.11
N GLY A 107 -6.51 7.66 9.38
CA GLY A 107 -5.98 6.30 9.45
C GLY A 107 -4.64 6.14 8.77
N VAL A 108 -4.10 4.93 8.87
CA VAL A 108 -2.82 4.54 8.28
C VAL A 108 -2.96 3.25 7.47
N GLY A 109 -2.36 3.23 6.29
CA GLY A 109 -2.15 2.03 5.49
C GLY A 109 -0.70 1.56 5.61
N ILE A 110 -0.46 0.27 5.87
CA ILE A 110 0.88 -0.31 5.79
C ILE A 110 1.04 -1.02 4.46
N ASP A 111 2.02 -0.57 3.67
CA ASP A 111 2.33 -1.09 2.35
C ASP A 111 3.73 -1.69 2.34
N TRP A 112 3.83 -2.92 2.88
CA TRP A 112 5.09 -3.67 2.95
C TRP A 112 5.14 -4.70 1.82
N GLU A 113 6.06 -4.49 0.87
CA GLU A 113 6.20 -5.29 -0.35
C GLU A 113 7.54 -6.05 -0.45
N TYR A 114 7.70 -7.25 0.11
CA TYR A 114 6.73 -8.07 0.84
C TYR A 114 7.41 -8.76 2.04
N PRO A 115 6.68 -9.08 3.12
CA PRO A 115 7.21 -9.89 4.21
C PRO A 115 7.71 -11.25 3.69
N VAL A 116 8.75 -11.81 4.34
CA VAL A 116 9.37 -13.11 4.02
C VAL A 116 10.11 -13.20 2.67
N ALA A 117 9.67 -12.48 1.64
CA ALA A 117 10.26 -12.50 0.31
C ALA A 117 11.71 -12.00 0.34
N SER A 118 12.67 -12.91 0.18
CA SER A 118 14.10 -12.61 0.33
C SER A 118 14.62 -11.63 -0.73
N GLU A 119 14.06 -11.68 -1.93
CA GLU A 119 14.30 -10.78 -3.06
C GLU A 119 13.76 -9.37 -2.81
N ARG A 120 12.91 -9.21 -1.78
CA ARG A 120 12.38 -7.95 -1.26
C ARG A 120 12.92 -7.65 0.14
N SER A 121 14.09 -8.22 0.47
CA SER A 121 14.78 -8.03 1.74
C SER A 121 14.00 -8.51 2.98
N GLY A 122 13.01 -9.37 2.79
CA GLY A 122 12.23 -10.00 3.86
C GLY A 122 12.97 -11.16 4.54
N LYS A 123 12.45 -11.57 5.70
CA LYS A 123 12.97 -12.67 6.53
C LYS A 123 11.85 -13.64 6.90
N ALA A 124 12.18 -14.92 7.06
CA ALA A 124 11.19 -15.95 7.43
C ALA A 124 10.40 -15.65 8.73
N ALA A 125 10.99 -14.88 9.65
CA ALA A 125 10.32 -14.47 10.88
C ALA A 125 9.15 -13.49 10.65
N ASP A 126 9.13 -12.79 9.50
CA ASP A 126 8.13 -11.77 9.18
C ASP A 126 6.71 -12.33 9.19
N LEU A 127 6.51 -13.59 8.78
CA LEU A 127 5.20 -14.24 8.78
C LEU A 127 4.53 -14.20 10.18
N LYS A 128 5.33 -14.34 11.25
CA LYS A 128 4.83 -14.27 12.64
C LYS A 128 4.90 -12.86 13.21
N ASN A 129 5.92 -12.10 12.83
CA ASN A 129 6.16 -10.77 13.36
C ASN A 129 5.11 -9.77 12.83
N TYR A 130 4.69 -9.90 11.57
CA TYR A 130 3.82 -8.91 10.95
C TYR A 130 2.41 -8.85 11.57
N PRO A 131 1.69 -9.97 11.81
CA PRO A 131 0.42 -9.92 12.54
C PRO A 131 0.57 -9.34 13.95
N THR A 132 1.66 -9.70 14.65
CA THR A 132 1.96 -9.19 16.00
C THR A 132 2.21 -7.68 15.99
N PHE A 133 2.99 -7.20 15.02
CA PHE A 133 3.24 -5.79 14.79
C PHE A 133 1.94 -5.02 14.55
N LEU A 134 1.07 -5.51 13.66
CA LEU A 134 -0.22 -4.87 13.36
C LEU A 134 -1.12 -4.81 14.59
N GLN A 135 -1.14 -5.86 15.42
CA GLN A 135 -1.90 -5.88 16.67
C GLN A 135 -1.41 -4.82 17.66
N ASN A 136 -0.10 -4.69 17.81
CA ASN A 136 0.52 -3.66 18.65
C ASN A 136 0.24 -2.26 18.09
N LEU A 137 0.29 -2.10 16.76
CA LEU A 137 -0.03 -0.84 16.09
C LEU A 137 -1.49 -0.45 16.32
N LYS A 138 -2.45 -1.35 16.11
CA LYS A 138 -3.88 -1.07 16.37
C LYS A 138 -4.14 -0.69 17.83
N THR A 139 -3.44 -1.33 18.76
CA THR A 139 -3.49 -0.98 20.18
C THR A 139 -2.98 0.45 20.42
N ALA A 140 -1.84 0.82 19.82
CA ALA A 140 -1.29 2.16 19.94
C ALA A 140 -2.23 3.23 19.33
N LEU A 141 -2.79 2.96 18.15
CA LEU A 141 -3.76 3.84 17.48
C LEU A 141 -4.98 4.12 18.36
N GLY A 142 -5.55 3.09 18.99
CA GLY A 142 -6.70 3.22 19.89
C GLY A 142 -6.41 3.89 21.24
N SER A 143 -5.13 4.08 21.61
CA SER A 143 -4.75 4.68 22.90
C SER A 143 -4.93 6.20 22.97
N THR A 144 -5.15 6.85 21.82
CA THR A 144 -5.23 8.32 21.72
C THR A 144 -6.62 8.90 21.98
N GLY A 145 -7.64 8.05 22.11
CA GLY A 145 -9.05 8.47 22.14
C GLY A 145 -9.62 8.85 20.78
N HIS A 146 -8.79 8.94 19.73
CA HIS A 146 -9.21 9.01 18.34
C HIS A 146 -9.41 7.59 17.78
N ASN A 147 -10.43 7.41 16.95
CA ASN A 147 -10.71 6.14 16.29
C ASN A 147 -9.92 6.04 14.97
N TYR A 148 -8.60 5.94 15.06
CA TYR A 148 -7.77 5.80 13.86
C TYR A 148 -7.96 4.43 13.20
N GLY A 149 -8.12 4.47 11.88
CA GLY A 149 -8.18 3.27 11.05
C GLY A 149 -6.80 2.68 10.76
N LEU A 150 -6.78 1.38 10.47
CA LEU A 150 -5.60 0.61 10.06
C LEU A 150 -5.97 -0.32 8.91
N SER A 151 -5.26 -0.19 7.80
CA SER A 151 -5.39 -1.06 6.63
C SER A 151 -4.02 -1.57 6.21
N ILE A 152 -3.98 -2.62 5.40
CA ILE A 152 -2.75 -3.06 4.76
C ILE A 152 -2.96 -3.29 3.27
N THR A 153 -1.93 -2.99 2.50
CA THR A 153 -1.86 -3.38 1.09
C THR A 153 -1.35 -4.81 0.99
N VAL A 154 -1.97 -5.62 0.13
CA VAL A 154 -1.63 -7.04 -0.07
C VAL A 154 -1.51 -7.37 -1.55
N PRO A 155 -0.60 -8.29 -1.92
CA PRO A 155 -0.41 -8.70 -3.31
C PRO A 155 -1.65 -9.42 -3.86
N SER A 156 -1.70 -9.57 -5.18
CA SER A 156 -2.71 -10.42 -5.85
C SER A 156 -2.19 -11.84 -6.12
N SER A 157 -0.89 -12.02 -6.28
CA SER A 157 -0.30 -13.31 -6.60
C SER A 157 -0.18 -14.21 -5.37
N TYR A 158 -0.46 -15.51 -5.54
CA TYR A 158 -0.22 -16.51 -4.48
C TYR A 158 1.25 -16.54 -4.03
N TRP A 159 2.17 -16.29 -4.98
CA TRP A 159 3.62 -16.24 -4.72
C TRP A 159 3.98 -15.36 -3.52
N TYR A 160 3.40 -14.17 -3.42
CA TYR A 160 3.60 -13.28 -2.29
C TYR A 160 2.53 -13.43 -1.21
N MET A 161 1.27 -13.71 -1.58
CA MET A 161 0.17 -13.82 -0.62
C MET A 161 0.42 -14.90 0.45
N GLN A 162 1.08 -16.00 0.10
CA GLN A 162 1.45 -17.06 1.05
C GLN A 162 2.34 -16.58 2.23
N ASN A 163 2.94 -15.39 2.11
CA ASN A 163 3.76 -14.79 3.15
C ASN A 163 2.96 -13.94 4.15
N PHE A 164 1.64 -13.85 3.99
CA PHE A 164 0.73 -13.12 4.86
C PHE A 164 -0.18 -14.09 5.61
N ASP A 165 -0.18 -14.05 6.95
CA ASP A 165 -1.20 -14.73 7.76
C ASP A 165 -2.49 -13.89 7.78
N ILE A 166 -3.21 -13.90 6.65
CA ILE A 166 -4.40 -13.06 6.44
C ILE A 166 -5.51 -13.33 7.48
N VAL A 167 -5.61 -14.56 7.99
CA VAL A 167 -6.58 -14.92 9.03
C VAL A 167 -6.24 -14.27 10.37
N ALA A 168 -4.95 -14.23 10.75
CA ALA A 168 -4.54 -13.50 11.95
C ALA A 168 -4.67 -11.99 11.76
N ILE A 169 -4.31 -11.48 10.58
CA ILE A 169 -4.30 -10.05 10.26
C ILE A 169 -5.73 -9.47 10.22
N GLU A 170 -6.70 -10.17 9.62
CA GLU A 170 -8.09 -9.72 9.46
C GLU A 170 -8.72 -9.32 10.81
N LYS A 171 -8.34 -10.00 11.90
CA LYS A 171 -8.85 -9.75 13.25
C LYS A 171 -8.46 -8.36 13.78
N THR A 172 -7.45 -7.74 13.19
CA THR A 172 -6.83 -6.52 13.68
C THR A 172 -7.15 -5.30 12.80
N ILE A 173 -7.10 -5.48 11.48
CA ILE A 173 -7.23 -4.39 10.52
C ILE A 173 -8.70 -4.10 10.18
N ASP A 174 -8.95 -2.92 9.65
CA ASP A 174 -10.25 -2.50 9.16
C ASP A 174 -10.56 -3.14 7.79
N TRP A 175 -9.59 -3.16 6.87
CA TRP A 175 -9.69 -3.86 5.58
C TRP A 175 -8.33 -4.11 4.92
N PHE A 176 -8.33 -5.07 3.99
CA PHE A 176 -7.29 -5.32 3.02
C PHE A 176 -7.50 -4.50 1.75
N ASN A 177 -6.39 -4.04 1.22
CA ASN A 177 -6.27 -3.29 0.00
C ASN A 177 -5.52 -4.18 -1.01
N VAL A 178 -6.23 -4.91 -1.87
CA VAL A 178 -5.62 -5.92 -2.76
C VAL A 178 -5.12 -5.28 -4.05
N MET A 179 -3.85 -5.49 -4.37
CA MET A 179 -3.22 -4.98 -5.60
C MET A 179 -3.56 -5.87 -6.81
N THR A 180 -4.81 -5.75 -7.27
CA THR A 180 -5.34 -6.45 -8.47
C THR A 180 -4.97 -5.76 -9.78
N TYR A 181 -3.76 -5.19 -9.82
CA TYR A 181 -3.09 -4.56 -10.94
C TYR A 181 -1.63 -5.02 -10.94
N ASP A 182 -0.88 -4.70 -11.98
CA ASP A 182 0.49 -5.18 -12.21
C ASP A 182 0.60 -6.71 -12.16
N LEU A 183 -0.43 -7.39 -12.65
CA LEU A 183 -0.42 -8.85 -12.79
C LEU A 183 0.60 -9.30 -13.85
N HIS A 184 0.79 -8.45 -14.85
CA HIS A 184 1.66 -8.68 -15.99
C HIS A 184 2.40 -7.41 -16.37
N GLY A 185 3.64 -7.56 -16.78
CA GLY A 185 4.52 -6.46 -17.13
C GLY A 185 5.79 -6.94 -17.83
N THR A 186 6.77 -6.03 -17.97
CA THR A 186 8.01 -6.34 -18.70
C THR A 186 8.84 -7.48 -18.10
N TRP A 187 8.68 -7.73 -16.79
CA TRP A 187 9.37 -8.79 -16.05
C TRP A 187 8.97 -10.20 -16.50
N ASP A 188 7.78 -10.37 -17.11
CA ASP A 188 7.30 -11.66 -17.61
C ASP A 188 8.14 -12.20 -18.77
N SER A 189 8.88 -11.33 -19.46
CA SER A 189 9.68 -11.72 -20.64
C SER A 189 10.71 -12.82 -20.38
N THR A 190 11.13 -12.97 -19.11
CA THR A 190 12.06 -14.01 -18.66
C THR A 190 11.37 -15.19 -17.97
N ASP A 191 10.06 -15.13 -17.75
CA ASP A 191 9.31 -16.21 -17.13
C ASP A 191 9.17 -17.41 -18.10
N PRO A 192 9.50 -18.64 -17.68
CA PRO A 192 9.49 -19.82 -18.56
C PRO A 192 8.08 -20.32 -18.93
N TYR A 193 7.04 -19.90 -18.21
CA TYR A 193 5.65 -20.29 -18.43
C TYR A 193 4.85 -19.22 -19.18
N ILE A 194 5.21 -17.94 -19.00
CA ILE A 194 4.62 -16.82 -19.72
C ILE A 194 5.42 -16.54 -20.99
N GLY A 195 6.70 -16.20 -20.87
CA GLY A 195 7.56 -15.83 -22.00
C GLY A 195 7.31 -14.40 -22.50
N PRO A 196 7.81 -14.03 -23.70
CA PRO A 196 7.84 -12.65 -24.19
C PRO A 196 6.48 -12.18 -24.76
N TYR A 197 5.36 -12.59 -24.17
CA TYR A 197 4.02 -12.16 -24.60
C TYR A 197 3.50 -11.02 -23.74
N VAL A 198 2.70 -10.16 -24.36
CA VAL A 198 2.04 -9.04 -23.66
C VAL A 198 0.68 -9.52 -23.17
N TYR A 199 0.53 -9.57 -21.85
CA TYR A 199 -0.74 -9.78 -21.18
C TYR A 199 -1.24 -8.47 -20.56
N ALA A 200 -2.53 -8.43 -20.22
CA ALA A 200 -3.11 -7.27 -19.57
C ALA A 200 -2.64 -7.20 -18.12
N HIS A 201 -2.16 -6.03 -17.67
CA HIS A 201 -1.75 -5.83 -16.26
C HIS A 201 -2.92 -5.94 -15.26
N THR A 202 -4.15 -6.02 -15.76
CA THR A 202 -5.37 -6.37 -15.02
C THR A 202 -6.14 -7.44 -15.78
N ASN A 203 -6.45 -8.57 -15.14
CA ASN A 203 -7.14 -9.70 -15.76
C ASN A 203 -8.21 -10.26 -14.81
N LEU A 204 -9.48 -10.24 -15.23
CA LEU A 204 -10.60 -10.68 -14.38
C LEU A 204 -10.49 -12.14 -13.92
N THR A 205 -9.93 -13.03 -14.74
CA THR A 205 -9.75 -14.45 -14.36
C THR A 205 -8.71 -14.59 -13.25
N GLU A 206 -7.62 -13.83 -13.33
CA GLU A 206 -6.59 -13.85 -12.29
C GLU A 206 -7.07 -13.14 -11.02
N ILE A 207 -7.84 -12.05 -11.16
CA ILE A 207 -8.49 -11.39 -10.02
C ILE A 207 -9.45 -12.34 -9.30
N ASP A 208 -10.25 -13.12 -10.03
CA ASP A 208 -11.11 -14.14 -9.44
C ASP A 208 -10.30 -15.19 -8.65
N GLN A 209 -9.16 -15.63 -9.21
CA GLN A 209 -8.23 -16.53 -8.52
C GLN A 209 -7.58 -15.90 -7.29
N THR A 210 -7.25 -14.61 -7.34
CA THR A 210 -6.77 -13.86 -6.16
C THR A 210 -7.83 -13.83 -5.07
N MET A 211 -9.09 -13.53 -5.41
CA MET A 211 -10.19 -13.48 -4.44
C MET A 211 -10.46 -14.85 -3.82
N ASP A 212 -10.29 -15.93 -4.59
CA ASP A 212 -10.37 -17.30 -4.10
C ASP A 212 -9.39 -17.59 -2.94
N LEU A 213 -8.23 -16.93 -2.89
CA LEU A 213 -7.30 -17.05 -1.77
C LEU A 213 -7.92 -16.55 -0.45
N PHE A 214 -8.69 -15.47 -0.50
CA PHE A 214 -9.40 -14.92 0.66
C PHE A 214 -10.59 -15.80 1.06
N TRP A 215 -11.38 -16.26 0.09
CA TRP A 215 -12.60 -17.03 0.36
C TRP A 215 -12.33 -18.40 0.93
N ARG A 216 -11.24 -19.05 0.51
CA ARG A 216 -10.82 -20.35 1.07
C ARG A 216 -10.46 -20.26 2.56
N ASP A 217 -9.94 -19.12 2.98
CA ASP A 217 -9.61 -18.83 4.38
C ASP A 217 -10.77 -18.16 5.15
N SER A 218 -11.95 -18.06 4.53
CA SER A 218 -13.16 -17.47 5.12
C SER A 218 -13.00 -16.02 5.55
N ILE A 219 -12.14 -15.25 4.87
CA ILE A 219 -12.01 -13.81 5.10
C ILE A 219 -13.31 -13.12 4.74
N SER A 220 -13.72 -12.15 5.55
CA SER A 220 -14.94 -11.39 5.36
C SER A 220 -14.87 -10.53 4.10
N PRO A 221 -15.79 -10.70 3.13
CA PRO A 221 -15.78 -9.89 1.91
C PRO A 221 -15.91 -8.39 2.15
N SER A 222 -16.55 -7.97 3.24
CA SER A 222 -16.69 -6.55 3.60
C SER A 222 -15.38 -5.88 4.03
N LYS A 223 -14.31 -6.68 4.23
CA LYS A 223 -12.97 -6.22 4.56
C LYS A 223 -12.01 -6.28 3.37
N VAL A 224 -12.48 -6.52 2.15
CA VAL A 224 -11.61 -6.66 0.97
C VAL A 224 -11.94 -5.58 -0.05
N ASN A 225 -10.98 -4.70 -0.33
CA ASN A 225 -11.08 -3.72 -1.41
C ASN A 225 -10.26 -4.18 -2.62
N LEU A 226 -10.88 -4.09 -3.79
CA LEU A 226 -10.22 -4.37 -5.07
C LEU A 226 -9.45 -3.14 -5.57
N GLY A 227 -8.18 -3.33 -5.88
CA GLY A 227 -7.34 -2.32 -6.49
C GLY A 227 -7.61 -2.18 -7.99
N LEU A 228 -7.67 -0.94 -8.49
CA LEU A 228 -7.77 -0.65 -9.92
C LEU A 228 -6.59 0.23 -10.33
N GLY A 229 -5.80 -0.22 -11.30
CA GLY A 229 -4.70 0.57 -11.86
C GLY A 229 -5.23 1.63 -12.84
N PHE A 230 -5.02 2.92 -12.54
CA PHE A 230 -5.34 4.02 -13.45
C PHE A 230 -4.11 4.45 -14.27
N TYR A 231 -3.32 3.46 -14.68
CA TYR A 231 -2.15 3.54 -15.56
C TYR A 231 -2.11 2.26 -16.39
N GLY A 232 -1.15 2.16 -17.31
CA GLY A 232 -0.90 0.92 -18.05
C GLY A 232 0.56 0.52 -17.97
N GLU A 233 0.82 -0.77 -17.82
CA GLU A 233 2.14 -1.35 -18.01
C GLU A 233 2.42 -1.56 -19.49
N ALA A 234 3.54 -1.03 -19.97
CA ALA A 234 3.88 -1.03 -21.39
C ALA A 234 5.12 -1.88 -21.66
N SER A 235 4.97 -2.89 -22.51
CA SER A 235 6.09 -3.65 -23.05
C SER A 235 6.53 -3.06 -24.39
N LEU A 236 7.80 -2.62 -24.47
CA LEU A 236 8.39 -2.21 -25.74
C LEU A 236 8.70 -3.45 -26.58
N LEU A 237 7.75 -3.85 -27.44
CA LEU A 237 8.03 -4.81 -28.50
C LEU A 237 9.15 -4.25 -29.36
N LEU A 238 10.24 -5.01 -29.49
CA LEU A 238 11.45 -4.65 -30.22
C LEU A 238 11.19 -4.61 -31.74
N ILE A 239 10.37 -3.67 -32.21
CA ILE A 239 10.52 -3.13 -33.55
C ILE A 239 11.75 -2.23 -33.48
N ARG A 240 12.88 -2.73 -34.00
CA ARG A 240 14.11 -1.95 -34.12
C ARG A 240 13.85 -0.64 -34.87
N ARG A 241 13.57 0.44 -34.13
CA ARG A 241 14.06 1.81 -34.31
C ARG A 241 13.30 2.77 -33.38
N VAL A 242 14.08 3.61 -32.71
CA VAL A 242 13.72 4.86 -32.02
C VAL A 242 13.51 4.77 -30.50
N GLN A 243 14.56 5.24 -29.83
CA GLN A 243 14.66 5.96 -28.56
C GLN A 243 14.22 5.31 -27.24
N GLN A 244 15.26 5.11 -26.44
CA GLN A 244 15.32 4.87 -25.02
C GLN A 244 14.70 6.04 -24.25
N LEU A 245 13.67 5.76 -23.45
CA LEU A 245 13.23 6.60 -22.34
C LEU A 245 13.07 5.70 -21.13
N ALA A 246 13.81 6.02 -20.08
CA ALA A 246 13.71 5.38 -18.78
C ALA A 246 12.37 5.77 -18.14
N ALA A 247 11.66 4.80 -17.59
CA ALA A 247 10.52 5.06 -16.70
C ALA A 247 10.94 4.62 -15.29
N HIS A 248 11.16 5.60 -14.42
CA HIS A 248 10.94 5.42 -12.98
C HIS A 248 9.49 5.81 -12.76
N SER A 249 8.64 4.84 -12.48
CA SER A 249 7.23 5.08 -12.13
C SER A 249 7.11 4.95 -10.62
N ALA A 250 6.95 6.07 -9.92
CA ALA A 250 6.34 6.04 -8.58
C ALA A 250 4.85 5.73 -8.80
N VAL A 251 4.42 4.53 -8.42
CA VAL A 251 3.04 4.07 -8.58
C VAL A 251 2.18 4.73 -7.49
N ALA A 252 1.35 5.70 -7.89
CA ALA A 252 0.24 6.16 -7.06
C ALA A 252 -1.00 5.34 -7.43
N ALA A 253 -1.20 4.20 -6.77
CA ALA A 253 -2.47 3.51 -6.82
C ALA A 253 -3.48 4.29 -5.97
N ILE A 254 -4.42 4.99 -6.63
CA ILE A 254 -5.59 5.53 -5.93
C ILE A 254 -6.46 4.33 -5.57
N GLN A 255 -6.36 3.88 -4.33
CA GLN A 255 -7.17 2.78 -3.84
C GLN A 255 -8.51 3.32 -3.35
N VAL A 256 -9.52 3.18 -4.20
CA VAL A 256 -10.87 3.69 -3.96
C VAL A 256 -11.69 2.62 -3.26
N THR A 257 -12.06 2.87 -2.00
CA THR A 257 -13.10 2.09 -1.34
C THR A 257 -14.45 2.72 -1.65
N ALA A 258 -15.33 2.02 -2.36
CA ALA A 258 -16.72 2.41 -2.52
C ALA A 258 -17.59 1.57 -1.57
N ARG A 259 -18.05 2.14 -0.45
CA ARG A 259 -19.09 1.49 0.36
C ARG A 259 -20.45 1.80 -0.27
N HIS A 260 -21.09 0.78 -0.85
CA HIS A 260 -22.52 0.83 -1.10
C HIS A 260 -23.24 0.49 0.21
N PRO A 261 -24.13 1.34 0.76
CA PRO A 261 -25.01 0.91 1.84
C PRO A 261 -25.97 -0.13 1.25
N LEU A 262 -25.81 -1.39 1.65
CA LEU A 262 -26.81 -2.42 1.45
C LEU A 262 -27.85 -2.25 2.56
N GLU A 263 -28.91 -1.50 2.27
CA GLU A 263 -30.17 -1.69 3.00
C GLU A 263 -30.82 -2.99 2.48
N LEU A 264 -31.01 -3.94 3.39
CA LEU A 264 -31.97 -5.04 3.26
C LEU A 264 -33.06 -4.86 4.32
#